data_AF-A0A383ATE1-F1
#
_entry.id   AF-A0A383ATE1-F1
#
_cell.length_a   1.000
_cell.length_b   1.000
_cell.length_c   1.000
_cell.angle_alpha   90.00
_cell.angle_beta   90.00
_cell.angle_gamma   90.00
#
_symmetry.space_group_name_H-M   'P 1'
#
loop_
_entity.id
_entity.type
_entity.pdbx_description
1 polymer ?
#
loop_
_entity_poly.entity_id
_entity_poly.type
_entity_poly.pdbx_seq_one_letter_code
_entity_poly.pdbx_strand_id
1 'polypeptide(L)'
;ASDWLLGEPDLIVKMPKAYTMRADGSDIYRSFCIPMDLKEDKWVAGFEVRPSARAVLHHVIIRIDQSGEARKADGAKGTPGFSGMRGIGRSSRGSRRGGSNDVFSGSLGGLGGWAVGGTPRILPLGLARKLPAGADLVLNSHFHPSGKEEEEQTTIGLYFTDKKPERTLIGFQVPPVFGSISGLDIPAGESNYELKSKFTTPVDIDLVGVGAHMHYIGHTAKAHATLPDGTVKPLFYIDDWDFNWQGRY
;
A
#
# COMPACT_ATOMS: atom_id res chain seq x y z
N ALA A 1 9.94 -14.99 22.85
CA ALA A 1 8.96 -14.01 22.33
C ALA A 1 9.13 -13.94 20.81
N SER A 2 8.06 -13.67 20.05
CA SER A 2 8.13 -13.56 18.59
C SER A 2 8.91 -12.31 18.18
N ASP A 3 9.74 -12.41 17.13
CA ASP A 3 10.47 -11.26 16.57
C ASP A 3 9.57 -10.33 15.75
N TRP A 4 8.29 -10.67 15.57
CA TRP A 4 7.28 -9.92 14.81
C TRP A 4 6.55 -8.87 15.65
N LEU A 5 6.33 -7.68 15.08
CA LEU A 5 5.81 -6.51 15.81
C LEU A 5 4.37 -6.67 16.27
N LEU A 6 3.58 -7.50 15.57
CA LEU A 6 2.19 -7.81 15.93
C LEU A 6 2.04 -9.16 16.65
N GLY A 7 3.14 -9.79 17.06
CA GLY A 7 3.14 -11.18 17.53
C GLY A 7 3.36 -12.19 16.40
N GLU A 8 3.30 -13.49 16.71
CA GLU A 8 3.52 -14.54 15.71
C GLU A 8 2.45 -14.51 14.59
N PRO A 9 2.83 -14.46 13.30
CA PRO A 9 1.87 -14.51 12.19
C PRO A 9 1.24 -15.91 12.02
N ASP A 10 -0.02 -15.95 11.61
CA ASP A 10 -0.71 -17.21 11.26
C ASP A 10 -0.16 -17.85 9.98
N LEU A 11 0.36 -17.02 9.07
CA LEU A 11 0.99 -17.47 7.84
C LEU A 11 2.15 -16.55 7.46
N ILE A 12 3.33 -17.14 7.24
CA ILE A 12 4.50 -16.44 6.72
C ILE A 12 4.70 -16.86 5.27
N VAL A 13 4.77 -15.88 4.37
CA VAL A 13 5.05 -16.10 2.95
C VAL A 13 6.23 -15.26 2.49
N LYS A 14 6.92 -15.72 1.44
CA LYS A 14 8.16 -15.10 0.98
C LYS A 14 8.22 -15.11 -0.55
N MET A 15 8.86 -14.10 -1.13
CA MET A 15 9.20 -14.11 -2.56
C MET A 15 9.93 -15.41 -2.93
N PRO A 16 9.49 -16.16 -3.97
CA PRO A 16 10.09 -17.44 -4.32
C PRO A 16 11.58 -17.35 -4.71
N LYS A 17 12.01 -16.21 -5.27
CA LYS A 17 13.39 -15.94 -5.66
C LYS A 17 13.76 -14.50 -5.26
N ALA A 18 15.01 -14.31 -4.86
CA ALA A 18 15.57 -12.98 -4.61
C ALA A 18 15.74 -12.21 -5.94
N TYR A 19 15.58 -10.90 -5.89
CA TYR A 19 15.80 -10.00 -7.01
C TYR A 19 17.05 -9.15 -6.76
N THR A 20 18.01 -9.25 -7.66
CA THR A 20 19.21 -8.42 -7.66
C THR A 20 18.86 -6.99 -8.06
N MET A 21 18.93 -6.09 -7.08
CA MET A 21 18.78 -4.66 -7.24
C MET A 21 20.12 -4.06 -7.66
N ARG A 22 20.12 -3.35 -8.79
CA ARG A 22 21.31 -2.63 -9.27
C ARG A 22 21.73 -1.51 -8.30
N ALA A 23 23.01 -1.18 -8.34
CA ALA A 23 23.61 -0.16 -7.49
C ALA A 23 23.11 1.27 -7.76
N ASP A 24 22.85 1.62 -9.02
CA ASP A 24 22.59 2.99 -9.43
C ASP A 24 21.51 3.12 -10.53
N GLY A 25 21.27 4.35 -10.99
CA GLY A 25 20.30 4.67 -12.03
C GLY A 25 18.92 5.07 -11.49
N SER A 26 17.91 5.02 -12.36
CA SER A 26 16.56 5.45 -12.02
C SER A 26 15.86 4.47 -11.07
N ASP A 27 14.76 4.92 -10.48
CA ASP A 27 13.83 4.06 -9.74
C ASP A 27 13.38 2.85 -10.56
N ILE A 28 13.13 1.76 -9.84
CA ILE A 28 12.62 0.51 -10.42
C ILE A 28 11.22 0.25 -9.88
N TYR A 29 10.29 0.05 -10.80
CA TYR A 29 8.94 -0.43 -10.51
C TYR A 29 8.84 -1.87 -10.99
N ARG A 30 8.65 -2.80 -10.06
CA ARG A 30 8.65 -4.23 -10.37
C ARG A 30 7.65 -4.96 -9.48
N SER A 31 7.00 -5.96 -10.04
CA SER A 31 6.03 -6.78 -9.33
C SER A 31 6.51 -8.21 -9.18
N PHE A 32 6.20 -8.84 -8.05
CA PHE A 32 6.56 -10.23 -7.75
C PHE A 32 5.33 -11.02 -7.34
N CYS A 33 5.19 -12.24 -7.85
CA CYS A 33 4.13 -13.16 -7.47
C CYS A 33 4.61 -14.04 -6.29
N ILE A 34 3.78 -14.13 -5.27
CA ILE A 34 3.93 -15.09 -4.17
C ILE A 34 2.75 -16.06 -4.29
N PRO A 35 3.00 -17.29 -4.76
CA PRO A 35 2.01 -18.35 -4.76
C PRO A 35 1.54 -18.66 -3.34
N MET A 36 0.23 -18.62 -3.09
CA MET A 36 -0.31 -18.90 -1.74
C MET A 36 -0.88 -20.31 -1.59
N ASP A 37 -1.38 -20.88 -2.69
CA ASP A 37 -1.99 -22.22 -2.77
C ASP A 37 -3.05 -22.53 -1.68
N LEU A 38 -3.72 -21.47 -1.18
CA LEU A 38 -4.74 -21.55 -0.14
C LEU A 38 -5.91 -22.44 -0.55
N LYS A 39 -6.34 -23.31 0.37
CA LYS A 39 -7.46 -24.24 0.15
C LYS A 39 -8.82 -23.63 0.44
N GLU A 40 -8.85 -22.58 1.24
CA GLU A 40 -10.06 -21.90 1.67
C GLU A 40 -9.84 -20.38 1.74
N ASP A 41 -10.94 -19.64 1.72
CA ASP A 41 -10.91 -18.18 1.91
C ASP A 41 -10.41 -17.85 3.31
N LYS A 42 -9.57 -16.83 3.43
CA LYS A 42 -9.11 -16.27 4.71
C LYS A 42 -9.54 -14.81 4.87
N TRP A 43 -9.72 -14.38 6.10
CA TRP A 43 -9.92 -12.97 6.45
C TRP A 43 -8.65 -12.43 7.08
N VAL A 44 -7.96 -11.54 6.37
CA VAL A 44 -6.69 -10.94 6.79
C VAL A 44 -6.98 -9.70 7.62
N ALA A 45 -6.74 -9.80 8.92
CA ALA A 45 -6.90 -8.70 9.88
C ALA A 45 -5.69 -7.75 9.86
N GLY A 46 -4.50 -8.24 9.51
CA GLY A 46 -3.30 -7.42 9.40
C GLY A 46 -2.20 -8.10 8.59
N PHE A 47 -1.16 -7.34 8.27
CA PHE A 47 0.06 -7.88 7.67
C PHE A 47 1.28 -7.10 8.15
N GLU A 48 2.44 -7.74 8.10
CA GLU A 48 3.74 -7.13 8.33
C GLU A 48 4.68 -7.46 7.17
N VAL A 49 5.29 -6.43 6.58
CA VAL A 49 6.25 -6.56 5.47
C VAL A 49 7.66 -6.50 6.02
N ARG A 50 8.51 -7.44 5.58
CA ARG A 50 9.93 -7.53 5.93
C ARG A 50 10.77 -7.64 4.66
N PRO A 51 11.28 -6.51 4.15
CA PRO A 51 12.23 -6.52 3.05
C PRO A 51 13.57 -7.07 3.53
N SER A 52 14.29 -7.83 2.70
CA SER A 52 15.66 -8.25 3.03
C SER A 52 16.66 -7.13 2.77
N ALA A 53 16.42 -6.31 1.75
CA ALA A 53 17.20 -5.14 1.40
C ALA A 53 16.40 -3.86 1.72
N ARG A 54 16.26 -3.56 3.02
CA ARG A 54 15.54 -2.37 3.50
C ARG A 54 16.03 -1.04 2.92
N ALA A 55 17.31 -0.99 2.51
CA ALA A 55 17.91 0.21 1.92
C ALA A 55 17.35 0.57 0.54
N VAL A 56 16.72 -0.38 -0.17
CA VAL A 56 16.26 -0.17 -1.55
C VAL A 56 14.74 -0.22 -1.70
N LEU A 57 14.01 -0.98 -0.87
CA LEU A 57 12.54 -1.03 -0.97
C LEU A 57 11.89 0.20 -0.30
N HIS A 58 11.30 1.06 -1.13
CA HIS A 58 10.64 2.28 -0.66
C HIS A 58 9.18 2.05 -0.28
N HIS A 59 8.42 1.36 -1.14
CA HIS A 59 7.09 0.88 -0.78
C HIS A 59 6.73 -0.39 -1.54
N VAL A 60 5.76 -1.12 -0.98
CA VAL A 60 5.08 -2.23 -1.65
C VAL A 60 3.57 -2.10 -1.49
N ILE A 61 2.85 -2.35 -2.58
CA ILE A 61 1.40 -2.54 -2.58
C ILE A 61 1.12 -4.02 -2.77
N ILE A 62 0.43 -4.64 -1.81
CA ILE A 62 0.08 -6.05 -1.82
C ILE A 62 -1.27 -6.21 -2.50
N ARG A 63 -1.27 -6.73 -3.72
CA ARG A 63 -2.47 -7.03 -4.52
C ARG A 63 -2.81 -8.51 -4.43
N ILE A 64 -4.05 -8.84 -4.76
CA ILE A 64 -4.52 -10.23 -4.86
C ILE A 64 -4.75 -10.55 -6.33
N ASP A 65 -4.18 -11.65 -6.82
CA ASP A 65 -4.41 -12.18 -8.16
C ASP A 65 -5.18 -13.50 -8.08
N GLN A 66 -6.36 -13.56 -8.69
CA GLN A 66 -7.15 -14.79 -8.83
C GLN A 66 -7.10 -15.40 -10.24
N SER A 67 -6.51 -14.70 -11.21
CA SER A 67 -6.46 -15.17 -12.60
C SER A 67 -5.26 -16.10 -12.85
N GLY A 68 -4.25 -16.05 -11.97
CA GLY A 68 -2.98 -16.76 -12.13
C GLY A 68 -2.09 -16.15 -13.23
N GLU A 69 -2.46 -14.99 -13.76
CA GLU A 69 -1.64 -14.26 -14.73
C GLU A 69 -0.32 -13.82 -14.11
N ALA A 70 -0.30 -13.46 -12.82
CA ALA A 70 0.91 -12.98 -12.16
C ALA A 70 1.91 -14.11 -11.99
N ARG A 71 1.40 -15.30 -11.63
CA ARG A 71 2.18 -16.54 -11.56
C ARG A 71 2.81 -16.90 -12.91
N LYS A 72 2.12 -16.65 -14.03
CA LYS A 72 2.67 -16.88 -15.38
C LYS A 72 3.69 -15.81 -15.79
N ALA A 73 3.51 -14.57 -15.36
CA ALA A 73 4.36 -13.45 -15.73
C ALA A 73 5.68 -13.41 -14.94
N ASP A 74 5.65 -13.81 -13.67
CA ASP A 74 6.83 -13.83 -12.82
C ASP A 74 7.92 -14.74 -13.40
N GLY A 75 9.12 -14.19 -13.61
CA GLY A 75 10.25 -14.96 -14.12
C GLY A 75 10.22 -15.23 -15.63
N ALA A 76 9.13 -14.89 -16.34
CA ALA A 76 8.96 -15.21 -17.76
C ALA A 76 10.05 -14.60 -18.67
N LYS A 77 10.70 -13.52 -18.20
CA LYS A 77 11.81 -12.84 -18.90
C LYS A 77 13.19 -13.20 -18.31
N GLY A 78 13.31 -14.34 -17.64
CA GLY A 78 14.57 -14.82 -17.07
C GLY A 78 15.03 -14.09 -15.80
N THR A 79 14.23 -13.19 -15.25
CA THR A 79 14.53 -12.43 -14.02
C THR A 79 13.34 -12.51 -13.06
N PRO A 80 13.53 -12.72 -11.75
CA PRO A 80 12.43 -12.81 -10.77
C PRO A 80 11.49 -11.62 -10.83
N GLY A 81 10.18 -11.83 -10.85
CA GLY A 81 9.17 -10.79 -11.04
C GLY A 81 8.96 -10.34 -12.50
N PHE A 82 8.21 -9.25 -12.68
CA PHE A 82 7.90 -8.64 -13.98
C PHE A 82 7.82 -7.11 -13.88
N SER A 83 8.03 -6.43 -15.01
CA SER A 83 8.17 -4.96 -15.06
C SER A 83 6.85 -4.22 -14.79
N GLY A 84 6.96 -3.12 -14.03
CA GLY A 84 5.87 -2.22 -13.70
C GLY A 84 5.00 -2.70 -12.53
N MET A 85 4.08 -1.83 -12.11
CA MET A 85 3.06 -2.10 -11.08
C MET A 85 1.65 -2.20 -11.69
N ARG A 86 1.54 -2.49 -13.00
CA ARG A 86 0.23 -2.60 -13.66
C ARG A 86 -0.53 -3.76 -13.06
N GLY A 87 -1.81 -3.55 -12.75
CA GLY A 87 -2.68 -4.58 -12.19
C GLY A 87 -2.76 -5.79 -13.13
N ILE A 88 -2.08 -6.86 -12.76
CA ILE A 88 -2.36 -8.19 -13.26
C ILE A 88 -3.66 -8.67 -12.62
N GLY A 89 -4.52 -9.39 -13.36
CA GLY A 89 -5.84 -9.77 -12.87
C GLY A 89 -6.92 -8.70 -13.08
N ARG A 90 -6.81 -7.83 -14.11
CA ARG A 90 -7.94 -7.01 -14.59
C ARG A 90 -9.00 -7.86 -15.31
N SER A 91 -9.33 -9.04 -14.79
CA SER A 91 -10.54 -9.76 -15.15
C SER A 91 -11.73 -9.15 -14.39
N SER A 92 -12.14 -7.95 -14.78
CA SER A 92 -13.56 -7.61 -14.75
C SER A 92 -13.78 -6.27 -15.45
N ARG A 93 -14.76 -6.30 -16.35
CA ARG A 93 -15.42 -5.17 -17.01
C ARG A 93 -16.07 -4.16 -16.02
N GLY A 94 -15.63 -4.10 -14.76
CA GLY A 94 -16.24 -3.36 -13.65
C GLY A 94 -15.34 -2.38 -12.91
N SER A 95 -14.01 -2.39 -13.07
CA SER A 95 -13.12 -1.38 -12.45
C SER A 95 -13.13 -0.06 -13.25
N ARG A 96 -14.32 0.49 -13.49
CA ARG A 96 -14.50 1.84 -14.05
C ARG A 96 -14.67 2.83 -12.90
N ARG A 97 -13.72 3.76 -12.80
CA ARG A 97 -13.76 5.04 -12.06
C ARG A 97 -13.87 4.93 -10.53
N GLY A 98 -12.80 5.35 -9.83
CA GLY A 98 -12.94 5.93 -8.48
C GLY A 98 -12.17 5.27 -7.33
N GLY A 99 -11.46 4.17 -7.54
CA GLY A 99 -10.63 3.59 -6.48
C GLY A 99 -9.27 4.30 -6.39
N SER A 100 -8.89 4.76 -5.21
CA SER A 100 -7.58 5.36 -4.93
C SER A 100 -6.47 4.36 -5.21
N ASN A 101 -5.47 4.76 -6.01
CA ASN A 101 -4.21 4.02 -6.21
C ASN A 101 -3.26 4.13 -5.01
N ASP A 102 -3.68 4.82 -3.95
CA ASP A 102 -2.89 5.03 -2.76
C ASP A 102 -2.50 3.68 -2.12
N VAL A 103 -1.20 3.54 -1.85
CA VAL A 103 -0.53 2.48 -1.07
C VAL A 103 -1.34 2.16 0.18
N PHE A 104 -1.97 3.18 0.76
CA PHE A 104 -2.66 3.05 2.03
C PHE A 104 -4.13 2.64 1.93
N SER A 105 -4.78 2.82 0.78
CA SER A 105 -6.24 2.73 0.72
C SER A 105 -6.80 1.31 0.79
N GLY A 106 -6.04 0.28 0.37
CA GLY A 106 -6.55 -1.10 0.23
C GLY A 106 -7.82 -1.23 -0.63
N SER A 107 -8.20 -0.17 -1.35
CA SER A 107 -9.51 0.03 -1.99
C SER A 107 -9.61 -0.68 -3.36
N LEU A 108 -8.52 -1.28 -3.83
CA LEU A 108 -8.39 -1.83 -5.18
C LEU A 108 -8.04 -3.32 -5.22
N GLY A 109 -8.74 -4.15 -4.44
CA GLY A 109 -8.60 -5.61 -4.54
C GLY A 109 -7.25 -6.14 -4.07
N GLY A 110 -6.73 -5.60 -2.97
CA GLY A 110 -5.47 -6.00 -2.36
C GLY A 110 -5.53 -5.93 -0.83
N LEU A 111 -4.46 -6.35 -0.17
CA LEU A 111 -4.35 -6.31 1.29
C LEU A 111 -3.97 -4.93 1.83
N GLY A 112 -3.50 -4.01 0.97
CA GLY A 112 -3.01 -2.69 1.35
C GLY A 112 -1.57 -2.51 0.91
N GLY A 113 -0.82 -1.65 1.59
CA GLY A 113 0.57 -1.40 1.28
C GLY A 113 1.37 -0.96 2.50
N TRP A 114 2.68 -1.06 2.35
CA TRP A 114 3.70 -0.68 3.31
C TRP A 114 4.65 0.29 2.62
N ALA A 115 5.12 1.29 3.36
CA ALA A 115 6.19 2.18 2.94
C ALA A 115 7.22 2.26 4.07
N VAL A 116 8.43 2.73 3.75
CA VAL A 116 9.48 3.01 4.73
C VAL A 116 8.94 3.82 5.92
N GLY A 117 9.37 3.44 7.13
CA GLY A 117 8.85 4.00 8.39
C GLY A 117 7.46 3.50 8.81
N GLY A 118 6.74 2.79 7.93
CA GLY A 118 5.41 2.26 8.24
C GLY A 118 5.44 1.14 9.28
N THR A 119 4.64 1.28 10.33
CA THR A 119 4.41 0.24 11.33
C THR A 119 3.24 -0.66 10.94
N PRO A 120 3.36 -1.99 11.16
CA PRO A 120 2.25 -2.89 10.90
C PRO A 120 1.13 -2.68 11.91
N ARG A 121 -0.10 -3.04 11.55
CA ARG A 121 -1.25 -2.98 12.46
C ARG A 121 -2.28 -4.05 12.15
N ILE A 122 -2.94 -4.53 13.20
CA ILE A 122 -4.24 -5.20 13.07
C ILE A 122 -5.29 -4.12 12.79
N LEU A 123 -6.13 -4.35 11.78
CA LEU A 123 -7.22 -3.45 11.46
C LEU A 123 -8.20 -3.36 12.66
N PRO A 124 -8.64 -2.15 13.01
CA PRO A 124 -9.51 -1.95 14.17
C PRO A 124 -10.93 -2.45 13.89
N LEU A 125 -11.76 -2.49 14.94
CA LEU A 125 -13.21 -2.78 14.84
C LEU A 125 -13.54 -4.14 14.19
N GLY A 126 -12.64 -5.13 14.33
CA GLY A 126 -12.81 -6.45 13.71
C GLY A 126 -12.83 -6.42 12.18
N LEU A 127 -12.33 -5.34 11.56
CA LEU A 127 -12.21 -5.24 10.12
C LEU A 127 -11.16 -6.22 9.61
N ALA A 128 -11.40 -6.78 8.43
CA ALA A 128 -10.48 -7.68 7.76
C ALA A 128 -10.67 -7.59 6.24
N ARG A 129 -9.66 -8.00 5.48
CA ARG A 129 -9.70 -8.07 4.02
C ARG A 129 -9.79 -9.52 3.57
N LYS A 130 -10.65 -9.80 2.60
CA LYS A 130 -10.79 -11.16 2.06
C LYS A 130 -9.55 -11.54 1.26
N LEU A 131 -8.96 -12.68 1.55
CA LEU A 131 -7.96 -13.36 0.73
C LEU A 131 -8.57 -14.68 0.23
N PRO A 132 -9.00 -14.75 -1.04
CA PRO A 132 -9.71 -15.92 -1.56
C PRO A 132 -8.84 -17.17 -1.69
N ALA A 133 -9.47 -18.35 -1.61
CA ALA A 133 -8.84 -19.62 -1.95
C ALA A 133 -8.23 -19.58 -3.36
N GLY A 134 -7.05 -20.21 -3.52
CA GLY A 134 -6.32 -20.27 -4.79
C GLY A 134 -5.77 -18.94 -5.31
N ALA A 135 -5.95 -17.82 -4.59
CA ALA A 135 -5.41 -16.54 -5.00
C ALA A 135 -3.92 -16.39 -4.64
N ASP A 136 -3.18 -15.64 -5.44
CA ASP A 136 -1.79 -15.28 -5.19
C ASP A 136 -1.66 -13.85 -4.66
N LEU A 137 -0.58 -13.58 -3.95
CA LEU A 137 -0.21 -12.20 -3.63
C LEU A 137 0.72 -11.65 -4.70
N VAL A 138 0.50 -10.39 -5.09
CA VAL A 138 1.38 -9.67 -6.00
C VAL A 138 1.95 -8.46 -5.28
N LEU A 139 3.28 -8.42 -5.18
CA LEU A 139 4.04 -7.37 -4.52
C LEU A 139 4.44 -6.31 -5.53
N ASN A 140 3.58 -5.31 -5.73
CA ASN A 140 3.90 -4.16 -6.56
C ASN A 140 4.91 -3.29 -5.79
N SER A 141 6.18 -3.40 -6.16
CA SER A 141 7.30 -2.83 -5.41
C SER A 141 7.91 -1.64 -6.15
N HIS A 142 8.20 -0.58 -5.39
CA HIS A 142 8.95 0.58 -5.84
C HIS A 142 10.29 0.62 -5.10
N PHE A 143 11.37 0.68 -5.87
CA PHE A 143 12.73 0.66 -5.37
C PHE A 143 13.52 1.92 -5.73
N HIS A 144 14.36 2.36 -4.79
CA HIS A 144 15.41 3.34 -5.01
C HIS A 144 16.78 2.64 -4.92
N PRO A 145 17.67 2.77 -5.91
CA PRO A 145 19.04 2.25 -5.79
C PRO A 145 19.80 2.87 -4.61
N SER A 146 20.56 2.06 -3.87
CA SER A 146 21.26 2.48 -2.64
C SER A 146 22.73 2.87 -2.85
N GLY A 147 23.23 2.82 -4.09
CA GLY A 147 24.65 3.00 -4.42
C GLY A 147 25.48 1.71 -4.40
N LYS A 148 24.87 0.56 -4.08
CA LYS A 148 25.48 -0.77 -4.18
C LYS A 148 24.46 -1.82 -4.58
N GLU A 149 24.92 -2.93 -5.13
CA GLU A 149 24.05 -4.05 -5.45
C GLU A 149 23.47 -4.67 -4.17
N GLU A 150 22.18 -4.98 -4.19
CA GLU A 150 21.44 -5.52 -3.04
C GLU A 150 20.54 -6.68 -3.47
N GLU A 151 20.36 -7.66 -2.59
CA GLU A 151 19.46 -8.80 -2.86
C GLU A 151 18.15 -8.62 -2.09
N GLU A 152 17.06 -8.39 -2.84
CA GLU A 152 15.73 -8.23 -2.27
C GLU A 152 14.89 -9.51 -2.37
N GLN A 153 14.41 -9.99 -1.23
CA GLN A 153 13.53 -11.14 -1.10
C GLN A 153 12.54 -10.94 0.06
N THR A 154 11.54 -10.10 -0.17
CA THR A 154 10.54 -9.70 0.81
C THR A 154 9.81 -10.90 1.41
N THR A 155 9.65 -10.86 2.73
CA THR A 155 8.82 -11.77 3.52
C THR A 155 7.61 -11.03 4.08
N ILE A 156 6.45 -11.68 4.14
CA ILE A 156 5.21 -11.11 4.67
C ILE A 156 4.65 -12.05 5.73
N GLY A 157 4.38 -11.50 6.91
CA GLY A 157 3.56 -12.14 7.93
C GLY A 157 2.10 -11.73 7.76
N LEU A 158 1.18 -12.69 7.69
CA LEU A 158 -0.26 -12.48 7.60
C LEU A 158 -0.92 -12.88 8.91
N TYR A 159 -1.86 -12.05 9.36
CA TYR A 159 -2.62 -12.25 10.58
C TYR A 159 -4.09 -12.41 10.21
N PHE A 160 -4.67 -13.55 10.56
CA PHE A 160 -6.03 -13.93 10.19
C PHE A 160 -7.03 -13.68 11.33
N THR A 161 -8.30 -13.70 10.97
CA THR A 161 -9.42 -13.76 11.90
C THR A 161 -10.45 -14.76 11.37
N ASP A 162 -11.13 -15.48 12.26
CA ASP A 162 -12.19 -16.41 11.88
C ASP A 162 -13.52 -15.69 11.59
N LYS A 163 -13.62 -14.41 11.98
CA LYS A 163 -14.85 -13.63 11.83
C LYS A 163 -14.81 -12.82 10.53
N LYS A 164 -15.77 -13.09 9.65
CA LYS A 164 -16.10 -12.18 8.55
C LYS A 164 -16.42 -10.79 9.14
N PRO A 165 -15.86 -9.70 8.60
CA PRO A 165 -16.14 -8.36 9.10
C PRO A 165 -17.61 -7.99 8.88
N GLU A 166 -18.22 -7.36 9.89
CA GLU A 166 -19.59 -6.84 9.82
C GLU A 166 -19.70 -5.55 9.01
N ARG A 167 -18.55 -4.90 8.75
CA ARG A 167 -18.45 -3.62 8.05
C ARG A 167 -17.45 -3.70 6.91
N THR A 168 -17.68 -2.90 5.89
CA THR A 168 -16.78 -2.78 4.74
C THR A 168 -15.77 -1.68 4.99
N LEU A 169 -14.47 -2.01 4.95
CA LEU A 169 -13.42 -1.00 4.92
C LEU A 169 -13.33 -0.41 3.51
N ILE A 170 -13.52 0.90 3.41
CA ILE A 170 -13.32 1.67 2.17
C ILE A 170 -12.17 2.64 2.36
N GLY A 171 -11.39 2.85 1.29
CA GLY A 171 -10.36 3.87 1.24
C GLY A 171 -10.70 4.90 0.16
N PHE A 172 -10.48 6.17 0.46
CA PHE A 172 -10.58 7.27 -0.48
C PHE A 172 -9.42 8.23 -0.28
N GLN A 173 -9.10 9.02 -1.31
CA GLN A 173 -8.01 9.98 -1.32
C GLN A 173 -8.58 11.39 -1.48
N VAL A 174 -7.96 12.37 -0.82
CA VAL A 174 -8.26 13.79 -0.96
C VAL A 174 -6.93 14.51 -1.17
N PRO A 175 -6.67 15.13 -2.34
CA PRO A 175 -7.53 15.21 -3.52
C PRO A 175 -7.77 13.84 -4.20
N PRO A 176 -8.91 13.66 -4.91
CA PRO A 176 -9.30 12.37 -5.50
C PRO A 176 -8.42 11.90 -6.67
N VAL A 177 -7.52 12.77 -7.17
CA VAL A 177 -6.56 12.48 -8.23
C VAL A 177 -5.18 12.94 -7.76
N PHE A 178 -4.12 12.28 -8.24
CA PHE A 178 -2.73 12.65 -7.96
C PHE A 178 -2.06 13.26 -9.21
N GLY A 179 -1.15 14.22 -9.04
CA GLY A 179 -0.39 14.86 -10.13
C GLY A 179 -1.05 16.12 -10.72
N SER A 180 -0.60 16.58 -11.88
CA SER A 180 -1.00 17.87 -12.49
C SER A 180 -2.51 18.02 -12.72
N ILE A 181 -3.22 16.91 -12.95
CA ILE A 181 -4.68 16.90 -13.13
C ILE A 181 -5.43 17.24 -11.82
N SER A 182 -4.76 17.13 -10.67
CA SER A 182 -5.31 17.52 -9.35
C SER A 182 -5.15 19.01 -9.03
N GLY A 183 -4.58 19.79 -9.97
CA GLY A 183 -4.20 21.19 -9.75
C GLY A 183 -2.83 21.36 -9.10
N LEU A 184 -2.08 20.27 -8.89
CA LEU A 184 -0.71 20.31 -8.37
C LEU A 184 0.26 20.75 -9.48
N ASP A 185 0.60 22.03 -9.48
CA ASP A 185 1.59 22.64 -10.37
C ASP A 185 2.43 23.63 -9.56
N ILE A 186 3.66 23.23 -9.21
CA ILE A 186 4.55 24.00 -8.33
C ILE A 186 5.60 24.69 -9.21
N PRO A 187 5.54 26.02 -9.37
CA PRO A 187 6.53 26.75 -10.17
C PRO A 187 7.95 26.59 -9.60
N ALA A 188 8.94 26.58 -10.49
CA ALA A 188 10.34 26.54 -10.06
C ALA A 188 10.67 27.76 -9.19
N GLY A 189 11.25 27.52 -8.02
CA GLY A 189 11.59 28.57 -7.05
C GLY A 189 10.43 29.03 -6.16
N GLU A 190 9.22 28.51 -6.35
CA GLU A 190 8.14 28.74 -5.39
C GLU A 190 8.47 28.06 -4.07
N SER A 191 8.47 28.86 -3.00
CA SER A 191 8.92 28.42 -1.66
C SER A 191 7.76 28.13 -0.71
N ASN A 192 6.55 28.57 -1.04
CA ASN A 192 5.38 28.38 -0.19
C ASN A 192 4.10 28.11 -1.01
N TYR A 193 4.10 26.98 -1.70
CA TYR A 193 2.94 26.50 -2.45
C TYR A 193 1.99 25.70 -1.55
N GLU A 194 0.71 26.09 -1.51
CA GLU A 194 -0.32 25.40 -0.72
C GLU A 194 -1.42 24.82 -1.63
N LEU A 195 -1.63 23.51 -1.59
CA LEU A 195 -2.76 22.84 -2.24
C LEU A 195 -3.83 22.50 -1.20
N LYS A 196 -5.06 22.99 -1.39
CA LYS A 196 -6.23 22.65 -0.56
C LYS A 196 -7.23 21.83 -1.35
N SER A 197 -7.74 20.77 -0.73
CA SER A 197 -8.83 19.98 -1.27
C SER A 197 -9.82 19.60 -0.17
N LYS A 198 -11.06 19.34 -0.56
CA LYS A 198 -12.13 18.92 0.34
C LYS A 198 -12.98 17.84 -0.33
N PHE A 199 -13.52 16.95 0.48
CA PHE A 199 -14.44 15.92 0.04
C PHE A 199 -15.53 15.74 1.09
N THR A 200 -16.78 15.82 0.67
CA THR A 200 -17.93 15.48 1.50
C THR A 200 -18.29 14.02 1.22
N THR A 201 -18.31 13.19 2.26
CA THR A 201 -18.67 11.78 2.11
C THR A 201 -20.16 11.68 1.72
N PRO A 202 -20.52 10.77 0.79
CA PRO A 202 -21.91 10.64 0.35
C PRO A 202 -22.80 9.90 1.37
N VAL A 203 -22.19 9.29 2.38
CA VAL A 203 -22.81 8.53 3.46
C VAL A 203 -22.03 8.74 4.75
N ASP A 204 -22.64 8.38 5.87
CA ASP A 204 -21.96 8.33 7.17
C ASP A 204 -20.86 7.27 7.15
N ILE A 205 -19.69 7.64 7.69
CA ILE A 205 -18.53 6.75 7.81
C ILE A 205 -17.91 6.89 9.19
N ASP A 206 -17.29 5.80 9.66
CA ASP A 206 -16.31 5.88 10.75
C ASP A 206 -14.91 5.92 10.15
N LEU A 207 -14.20 7.02 10.40
CA LEU A 207 -12.82 7.16 9.97
C LEU A 207 -11.91 6.41 10.94
N VAL A 208 -11.39 5.27 10.49
CA VAL A 208 -10.53 4.38 11.30
C VAL A 208 -9.03 4.49 10.97
N GLY A 209 -8.68 5.40 10.07
CA GLY A 209 -7.30 5.67 9.73
C GLY A 209 -7.17 6.74 8.66
N VAL A 210 -6.18 7.60 8.85
CA VAL A 210 -5.85 8.71 7.96
C VAL A 210 -4.34 8.82 7.83
N GLY A 211 -3.85 9.35 6.71
CA GLY A 211 -2.43 9.59 6.50
C GLY A 211 -2.22 10.63 5.41
N ALA A 212 -0.98 11.10 5.29
CA ALA A 212 -0.55 11.95 4.20
C ALA A 212 0.45 11.20 3.32
N HIS A 213 0.56 11.61 2.07
CA HIS A 213 1.57 11.15 1.14
C HIS A 213 2.00 12.32 0.26
N MET A 214 3.27 12.72 0.38
CA MET A 214 3.92 13.73 -0.44
C MET A 214 5.32 13.24 -0.85
N HIS A 215 5.90 13.83 -1.90
CA HIS A 215 7.26 13.49 -2.35
C HIS A 215 8.30 14.46 -1.74
N TYR A 216 9.49 14.53 -2.36
CA TYR A 216 10.70 15.21 -1.87
C TYR A 216 10.56 16.67 -1.45
N ILE A 217 9.63 17.43 -2.04
CA ILE A 217 9.47 18.87 -1.76
C ILE A 217 8.28 19.18 -0.85
N GLY A 218 7.66 18.15 -0.26
CA GLY A 218 6.63 18.34 0.75
C GLY A 218 7.22 18.84 2.06
N HIS A 219 6.56 19.82 2.68
CA HIS A 219 6.99 20.38 3.98
C HIS A 219 5.97 20.08 5.08
N THR A 220 4.72 20.46 4.86
CA THR A 220 3.67 20.39 5.88
C THR A 220 2.42 19.75 5.31
N ALA A 221 1.77 18.87 6.08
CA ALA A 221 0.48 18.31 5.74
C ALA A 221 -0.47 18.38 6.94
N LYS A 222 -1.71 18.77 6.70
CA LYS A 222 -2.75 18.83 7.73
C LYS A 222 -4.11 18.45 7.18
N ALA A 223 -4.90 17.78 8.00
CA ALA A 223 -6.29 17.50 7.69
C ALA A 223 -7.18 17.67 8.92
N HIS A 224 -8.43 18.04 8.68
CA HIS A 224 -9.49 18.07 9.67
C HIS A 224 -10.78 17.54 9.02
N ALA A 225 -11.71 17.06 9.85
CA ALA A 225 -13.05 16.68 9.46
C ALA A 225 -14.05 17.69 10.03
N THR A 226 -15.00 18.15 9.20
CA THR A 226 -16.18 18.89 9.67
C THR A 226 -17.33 17.88 9.79
N LEU A 227 -17.87 17.74 11.00
CA LEU A 227 -18.97 16.84 11.32
C LEU A 227 -20.34 17.44 10.94
N PRO A 228 -21.42 16.64 10.86
CA PRO A 228 -22.76 17.12 10.50
C PRO A 228 -23.31 18.24 11.40
N ASP A 229 -22.88 18.30 12.65
CA ASP A 229 -23.24 19.34 13.63
C ASP A 229 -22.40 20.63 13.48
N GLY A 230 -21.47 20.67 12.53
CA GLY A 230 -20.54 21.78 12.31
C GLY A 230 -19.25 21.69 13.15
N THR A 231 -19.13 20.69 14.03
CA THR A 231 -17.92 20.49 14.84
C THR A 231 -16.72 20.17 13.93
N VAL A 232 -15.60 20.87 14.15
CA VAL A 232 -14.34 20.60 13.45
C VAL A 232 -13.44 19.72 14.32
N LYS A 233 -13.07 18.55 13.82
CA LYS A 233 -12.14 17.62 14.46
C LYS A 233 -10.81 17.58 13.71
N PRO A 234 -9.66 17.85 14.36
CA PRO A 234 -8.36 17.65 13.73
C PRO A 234 -8.15 16.15 13.45
N LEU A 235 -7.57 15.82 12.30
CA LEU A 235 -7.24 14.46 11.91
C LEU A 235 -5.74 14.18 12.05
N PHE A 236 -4.91 15.04 11.46
CA PHE A 236 -3.46 15.01 11.65
C PHE A 236 -2.86 16.39 11.36
N TYR A 237 -1.68 16.62 11.92
CA TYR A 237 -0.78 17.71 11.57
C TYR A 237 0.65 17.18 11.53
N ILE A 238 1.29 17.31 10.39
CA ILE A 238 2.69 16.99 10.15
C ILE A 238 3.33 18.32 9.76
N ASP A 239 4.11 18.90 10.67
CA ASP A 239 4.80 20.18 10.50
C ASP A 239 6.14 20.06 9.78
N ASP A 240 6.80 18.89 9.88
CA ASP A 240 8.02 18.54 9.17
C ASP A 240 7.88 17.18 8.46
N TRP A 241 7.50 17.22 7.18
CA TRP A 241 7.29 16.01 6.38
C TRP A 241 8.63 15.36 6.03
N ASP A 242 8.83 14.13 6.51
CA ASP A 242 9.89 13.24 6.05
C ASP A 242 9.31 12.19 5.10
N PHE A 243 9.78 12.20 3.85
CA PHE A 243 9.41 11.21 2.84
C PHE A 243 9.69 9.76 3.29
N ASN A 244 10.66 9.56 4.19
CA ASN A 244 11.01 8.27 4.76
C ASN A 244 10.13 7.85 5.95
N TRP A 245 9.17 8.69 6.35
CA TRP A 245 8.26 8.46 7.46
C TRP A 245 6.79 8.61 7.04
N GLN A 246 6.20 7.52 6.53
CA GLN A 246 4.83 7.55 5.99
C GLN A 246 3.85 6.75 6.87
N GLY A 247 3.67 7.23 8.10
CA GLY A 247 2.76 6.64 9.09
C GLY A 247 1.29 6.90 8.82
N ARG A 248 0.44 6.18 9.57
CA ARG A 248 -1.01 6.46 9.64
C ARG A 248 -1.43 6.79 11.06
N TYR A 249 -2.44 7.62 11.17
CA TYR A 249 -3.05 8.12 12.40
C TYR A 249 -4.50 7.64 12.50
#